data_AF-A0AAW2LDK2-F1
#
_entry.id   AF-A0AAW2LDK2-F1
#
_cell.length_a   1.000
_cell.length_b   1.000
_cell.length_c   1.000
_cell.angle_alpha   90.00
_cell.angle_beta   90.00
_cell.angle_gamma   90.00
#
_symmetry.space_group_name_H-M   'P 1'
#
loop_
_entity.id
_entity.type
_entity.pdbx_description
1 polymer ?
#
loop_
_entity_poly.entity_id
_entity_poly.type
_entity_poly.pdbx_seq_one_letter_code
_entity_poly.pdbx_strand_id
1 'polypeptide(L)'
;MELQQHLAEILGILLENKHEIYLCLPAMAFRSKKALFAALTDHIWRRIQGWHEKTLSQASKAVLIQAVVQAIPSYAMSCYRLPGSLLKELHSLAADFFWHDGDRRKIHWLAWDKMCMSKSIGGLGFRNLEAFNLALLGKQLWRILSKPHSLVGRVLKVKYFPRTHLFDAQLGSRPSYTWRSMYAALDLVQSGCRWRIATDSELILQIPLSLTGELDLIVWRYTRNGMFSVCSAYHLALALSSSAGPSGKRWPKHVWRAIWQSHILNKAKLFTWRAIRNILPTTRNLKRRLPSEFLCCPFYNCEDETPIHALLHCSFAQ
;
A
#
# COMPACT_ATOMS: atom_id res chain seq x y z
N MET A 1 13.95 -22.24 30.04
CA MET A 1 13.15 -23.35 29.50
C MET A 1 12.09 -23.80 30.49
N GLU A 2 12.41 -23.89 31.79
CA GLU A 2 11.45 -24.24 32.86
C GLU A 2 10.19 -23.37 32.88
N LEU A 3 10.29 -22.04 32.79
CA LEU A 3 9.11 -21.16 32.78
C LEU A 3 8.18 -21.40 31.58
N GLN A 4 8.73 -21.74 30.40
CA GLN A 4 7.93 -22.02 29.22
C GLN A 4 7.21 -23.36 29.32
N GLN A 5 7.90 -24.38 29.84
CA GLN A 5 7.30 -25.69 30.11
C GLN A 5 6.20 -25.58 31.16
N HIS A 6 6.44 -24.84 32.24
CA HIS A 6 5.46 -24.65 33.31
C HIS A 6 4.20 -23.90 32.81
N LEU A 7 4.37 -22.87 31.97
CA LEU A 7 3.24 -22.18 31.35
C LEU A 7 2.50 -23.05 30.32
N ALA A 8 3.21 -23.90 29.59
CA ALA A 8 2.62 -24.82 28.62
C ALA A 8 1.78 -25.90 29.31
N GLU A 9 2.22 -26.41 30.46
CA GLU A 9 1.44 -27.32 31.31
C GLU A 9 0.18 -26.64 31.85
N ILE A 10 0.29 -25.43 32.41
CA ILE A 10 -0.87 -24.68 32.93
C ILE A 10 -1.89 -24.39 31.83
N LEU A 11 -1.44 -24.14 30.60
CA LEU A 11 -2.31 -23.79 29.46
C LEU A 11 -2.73 -24.99 28.60
N GLY A 12 -2.22 -26.20 28.88
CA GLY A 12 -2.52 -27.41 28.10
C GLY A 12 -2.00 -27.37 26.66
N ILE A 13 -0.89 -26.69 26.39
CA ILE A 13 -0.34 -26.49 25.04
C ILE A 13 0.86 -27.44 24.83
N LEU A 14 0.86 -28.19 23.74
CA LEU A 14 2.03 -28.98 23.33
C LEU A 14 3.15 -28.05 22.85
N LEU A 15 4.28 -28.05 23.56
CA LEU A 15 5.52 -27.39 23.11
C LEU A 15 6.16 -28.20 22.00
N GLU A 16 5.68 -28.07 20.77
CA GLU A 16 6.39 -28.61 19.61
C GLU A 16 7.60 -27.74 19.25
N ASN A 17 8.79 -28.37 19.16
CA ASN A 17 10.06 -27.73 18.79
C ASN A 17 10.22 -27.48 17.26
N LYS A 18 9.13 -27.51 16.49
CA LYS A 18 9.22 -27.44 15.02
C LYS A 18 8.98 -26.03 14.50
N HIS A 19 9.91 -25.62 13.65
CA HIS A 19 10.04 -24.32 13.02
C HIS A 19 8.98 -24.12 11.93
N GLU A 20 7.71 -24.12 12.31
CA GLU A 20 6.64 -24.07 11.33
C GLU A 20 6.33 -22.62 10.95
N ILE A 21 6.36 -22.38 9.64
CA ILE A 21 5.94 -21.12 9.04
C ILE A 21 4.41 -21.06 9.15
N TYR A 22 3.90 -20.24 10.07
CA TYR A 22 2.49 -19.97 10.22
C TYR A 22 2.09 -18.73 9.41
N LEU A 23 1.18 -18.88 8.46
CA LEU A 23 0.67 -17.78 7.61
C LEU A 23 1.81 -16.97 6.96
N CYS A 24 2.79 -17.66 6.38
CA CYS A 24 3.98 -17.06 5.75
C CYS A 24 4.91 -16.30 6.72
N LEU A 25 4.75 -16.47 8.03
CA LEU A 25 5.66 -15.98 9.06
C LEU A 25 6.13 -17.16 9.93
N PRO A 26 7.43 -17.33 10.19
CA PRO A 26 7.92 -18.25 11.20
C PRO A 26 7.24 -18.01 12.55
N ALA A 27 6.74 -19.08 13.17
CA ALA A 27 6.03 -19.02 14.46
C ALA A 27 6.90 -18.47 15.61
N MET A 28 8.22 -18.70 15.56
CA MET A 28 9.18 -18.00 16.41
C MET A 28 9.77 -16.81 15.67
N ALA A 29 9.59 -15.61 16.23
CA ALA A 29 10.34 -14.44 15.78
C ALA A 29 11.84 -14.75 15.86
N PHE A 30 12.50 -14.85 14.69
CA PHE A 30 13.95 -15.05 14.64
C PHE A 30 14.65 -14.02 15.52
N ARG A 31 15.74 -14.44 16.17
CA ARG A 31 16.69 -13.50 16.81
C ARG A 31 17.11 -12.40 15.81
N SER A 32 17.08 -12.68 14.50
CA SER A 32 17.32 -11.74 13.41
C SER A 32 16.05 -11.39 12.62
N LYS A 33 15.60 -10.13 12.73
CA LYS A 33 14.53 -9.54 11.91
C LYS A 33 14.84 -9.60 10.40
N LYS A 34 16.14 -9.56 10.03
CA LYS A 34 16.58 -9.63 8.64
C LYS A 34 16.24 -10.98 8.02
N ALA A 35 16.38 -12.07 8.76
CA ALA A 35 16.03 -13.41 8.29
C ALA A 35 14.53 -13.58 8.05
N LEU A 36 13.69 -13.04 8.95
CA LEU A 36 12.23 -13.01 8.79
C LEU A 36 11.82 -12.37 7.47
N PHE A 37 12.38 -11.19 7.18
CA PHE A 37 12.02 -10.42 6.01
C PHE A 37 12.65 -10.94 4.73
N ALA A 38 13.85 -11.52 4.79
CA ALA A 38 14.45 -12.21 3.64
C ALA A 38 13.57 -13.36 3.16
N ALA A 39 13.04 -14.19 4.08
CA ALA A 39 12.14 -15.29 3.72
C ALA A 39 10.85 -14.79 3.02
N LEU A 40 10.32 -13.64 3.42
CA LEU A 40 9.18 -13.00 2.77
C LEU A 40 9.52 -12.53 1.35
N THR A 41 10.67 -11.86 1.17
CA THR A 41 11.17 -11.44 -0.15
C THR A 41 11.37 -12.64 -1.05
N ASP A 42 12.04 -13.68 -0.57
CA ASP A 42 12.34 -14.89 -1.35
C ASP A 42 11.07 -15.62 -1.79
N HIS A 43 10.01 -15.61 -0.96
CA HIS A 43 8.71 -16.15 -1.35
C HIS A 43 8.11 -15.34 -2.51
N ILE A 44 8.09 -14.01 -2.41
CA ILE A 44 7.56 -13.15 -3.48
C ILE A 44 8.39 -13.30 -4.76
N TRP A 45 9.73 -13.30 -4.64
CA TRP A 45 10.66 -13.43 -5.75
C TRP A 45 10.49 -14.75 -6.51
N ARG A 46 10.41 -15.89 -5.80
CA ARG A 46 10.18 -17.21 -6.44
C ARG A 46 8.90 -17.25 -7.27
N ARG A 47 7.84 -16.54 -6.84
CA ARG A 47 6.59 -16.44 -7.61
C ARG A 47 6.76 -15.58 -8.86
N ILE A 48 7.47 -14.44 -8.75
CA ILE A 48 7.76 -13.54 -9.88
C ILE A 48 8.63 -14.26 -10.93
N GLN A 49 9.66 -14.98 -10.50
CA GLN A 49 10.58 -15.70 -11.38
C GLN A 49 9.87 -16.74 -12.25
N GLY A 50 9.01 -17.58 -11.66
CA GLY A 50 8.24 -18.56 -12.43
C GLY A 50 7.25 -17.97 -13.45
N TRP A 51 7.02 -16.65 -13.41
CA TRP A 51 6.20 -15.95 -14.40
C TRP A 51 7.02 -15.26 -15.47
N HIS A 52 8.29 -14.99 -15.21
CA HIS A 52 9.19 -14.36 -16.17
C HIS A 52 9.40 -15.24 -17.42
N GLU A 53 9.33 -16.56 -17.25
CA GLU A 53 9.43 -17.56 -18.32
C GLU A 53 8.19 -17.56 -19.25
N LYS A 54 7.06 -16.99 -18.83
CA LYS A 54 5.83 -16.90 -19.63
C LYS A 54 5.75 -15.52 -20.27
N THR A 55 5.47 -15.46 -21.57
CA THR A 55 5.29 -14.19 -22.31
C THR A 55 3.98 -13.50 -21.87
N LEU A 56 4.07 -12.65 -20.85
CA LEU A 56 2.91 -11.99 -20.24
C LEU A 56 2.69 -10.58 -20.78
N SER A 57 1.44 -10.28 -21.11
CA SER A 57 1.04 -8.90 -21.41
C SER A 57 1.23 -7.99 -20.19
N GLN A 58 1.47 -6.69 -20.41
CA GLN A 58 1.56 -5.71 -19.31
C GLN A 58 0.28 -5.66 -18.45
N ALA A 59 -0.88 -5.92 -19.06
CA ALA A 59 -2.14 -6.02 -18.33
C ALA A 59 -2.16 -7.20 -17.36
N SER A 60 -1.67 -8.36 -17.81
CA SER A 60 -1.52 -9.55 -16.97
C SER A 60 -0.50 -9.30 -15.86
N LYS A 61 0.65 -8.69 -16.17
CA LYS A 61 1.68 -8.32 -15.18
C LYS A 61 1.12 -7.41 -14.08
N ALA A 62 0.30 -6.41 -14.44
CA ALA A 62 -0.36 -5.54 -13.46
C ALA A 62 -1.24 -6.32 -12.47
N VAL A 63 -2.04 -7.26 -12.98
CA VAL A 63 -2.92 -8.11 -12.15
C VAL A 63 -2.08 -8.98 -11.22
N LEU A 64 -1.01 -9.59 -11.71
CA LEU A 64 -0.13 -10.45 -10.93
C LEU A 64 0.59 -9.69 -9.80
N ILE A 65 1.03 -8.46 -10.04
CA ILE A 65 1.61 -7.59 -9.01
C ILE A 65 0.60 -7.36 -7.88
N GLN A 66 -0.66 -7.08 -8.21
CA GLN A 66 -1.69 -6.87 -7.19
C GLN A 66 -2.04 -8.17 -6.44
N ALA A 67 -2.11 -9.29 -7.16
CA ALA A 67 -2.50 -10.59 -6.61
C ALA A 67 -1.42 -11.25 -5.75
N VAL A 68 -0.14 -10.93 -5.96
CA VAL A 68 0.97 -11.58 -5.26
C VAL A 68 1.84 -10.58 -4.52
N VAL A 69 2.49 -9.64 -5.22
CA VAL A 69 3.44 -8.70 -4.59
C VAL A 69 2.76 -7.84 -3.53
N GLN A 70 1.51 -7.43 -3.75
CA GLN A 70 0.76 -6.62 -2.78
C GLN A 70 -0.07 -7.45 -1.79
N ALA A 71 -0.45 -8.68 -2.15
CA ALA A 71 -1.31 -9.51 -1.31
C ALA A 71 -0.54 -10.38 -0.32
N ILE A 72 0.56 -11.02 -0.73
CA ILE A 72 1.38 -11.89 0.14
C ILE A 72 1.88 -11.15 1.39
N PRO A 73 2.48 -9.95 1.30
CA PRO A 73 2.98 -9.27 2.49
C PRO A 73 1.86 -8.69 3.36
N SER A 74 0.58 -8.71 2.92
CA SER A 74 -0.51 -8.05 3.65
C SER A 74 -0.69 -8.58 5.07
N TYR A 75 -0.51 -9.89 5.29
CA TYR A 75 -0.57 -10.48 6.62
C TYR A 75 0.60 -10.02 7.49
N ALA A 76 1.83 -10.10 6.97
CA ALA A 76 3.03 -9.61 7.66
C ALA A 76 2.93 -8.12 8.02
N MET A 77 2.47 -7.30 7.08
CA MET A 77 2.22 -5.86 7.26
C MET A 77 1.12 -5.57 8.29
N SER A 78 0.21 -6.50 8.54
CA SER A 78 -0.83 -6.33 9.57
C SER A 78 -0.32 -6.53 10.99
N CYS A 79 0.82 -7.21 11.15
CA CYS A 79 1.45 -7.50 12.44
C CYS A 79 2.70 -6.65 12.67
N TYR A 80 3.44 -6.33 11.61
CA TYR A 80 4.76 -5.73 11.66
C TYR A 80 4.89 -4.56 10.71
N ARG A 81 5.66 -3.55 11.12
CA ARG A 81 6.15 -2.52 10.22
C ARG A 81 7.33 -3.09 9.45
N LEU A 82 7.21 -3.18 8.13
CA LEU A 82 8.30 -3.63 7.27
C LEU A 82 9.39 -2.55 7.21
N PRO A 83 10.68 -2.92 7.16
CA PRO A 83 11.76 -1.96 6.97
C PRO A 83 11.61 -1.21 5.65
N GLY A 84 11.92 0.09 5.63
CA GLY A 84 11.83 0.89 4.40
C GLY A 84 12.74 0.38 3.27
N SER A 85 13.88 -0.23 3.60
CA SER A 85 14.75 -0.89 2.61
C SER A 85 14.07 -2.07 1.91
N LEU A 86 13.36 -2.91 2.67
CA LEU A 86 12.59 -4.02 2.13
C LEU A 86 11.45 -3.54 1.23
N LEU A 87 10.74 -2.49 1.64
CA LEU A 87 9.66 -1.92 0.82
C LEU A 87 10.20 -1.36 -0.51
N LYS A 88 11.37 -0.71 -0.49
CA LYS A 88 12.06 -0.24 -1.69
C LYS A 88 12.48 -1.40 -2.61
N GLU A 89 13.00 -2.48 -2.04
CA GLU A 89 13.34 -3.70 -2.77
C GLU A 89 12.10 -4.29 -3.46
N LEU A 90 10.99 -4.47 -2.73
CA LEU A 90 9.73 -4.96 -3.30
C LEU A 90 9.18 -4.03 -4.40
N HIS A 91 9.29 -2.72 -4.22
CA HIS A 91 8.91 -1.75 -5.26
C HIS A 91 9.81 -1.88 -6.50
N SER A 92 11.12 -2.09 -6.33
CA SER A 92 12.05 -2.32 -7.45
C SER A 92 11.67 -3.59 -8.18
N LEU A 93 11.51 -4.71 -7.47
CA LEU A 93 11.11 -6.00 -8.05
C LEU A 93 9.80 -5.90 -8.84
N ALA A 94 8.81 -5.19 -8.31
CA ALA A 94 7.55 -4.99 -9.00
C ALA A 94 7.69 -4.08 -10.23
N ALA A 95 8.53 -3.04 -10.16
CA ALA A 95 8.84 -2.17 -11.28
C ALA A 95 9.56 -2.92 -12.40
N ASP A 96 10.59 -3.68 -12.03
CA ASP A 96 11.37 -4.50 -12.94
C ASP A 96 10.44 -5.49 -13.64
N PHE A 97 9.68 -6.28 -12.88
CA PHE A 97 8.71 -7.22 -13.45
C PHE A 97 7.69 -6.56 -14.39
N PHE A 98 7.19 -5.36 -14.05
CA PHE A 98 6.19 -4.67 -14.87
C PHE A 98 6.75 -4.18 -16.22
N TRP A 99 7.97 -3.63 -16.22
CA TRP A 99 8.58 -3.01 -17.39
C TRP A 99 9.37 -3.99 -18.25
N HIS A 100 9.97 -5.02 -17.65
CA HIS A 100 10.80 -6.00 -18.34
C HIS A 100 9.95 -7.07 -19.04
N ASP A 101 10.56 -7.73 -20.02
CA ASP A 101 9.92 -8.78 -20.80
C ASP A 101 10.99 -9.77 -21.26
N GLY A 102 11.10 -10.89 -20.54
CA GLY A 102 12.26 -11.77 -20.63
C GLY A 102 13.55 -11.05 -20.22
N ASP A 103 14.70 -11.56 -20.67
CA ASP A 103 16.03 -11.07 -20.25
C ASP A 103 16.41 -9.68 -20.77
N ARG A 104 15.56 -9.03 -21.58
CA ARG A 104 15.88 -7.71 -22.13
C ARG A 104 15.53 -6.62 -21.13
N ARG A 105 16.57 -5.90 -20.68
CA ARG A 105 16.40 -4.69 -19.86
C ARG A 105 15.60 -3.64 -20.63
N LYS A 106 14.42 -3.27 -20.12
CA LYS A 106 13.55 -2.26 -20.75
C LYS A 106 13.57 -0.96 -19.94
N ILE A 107 13.33 0.14 -20.64
CA ILE A 107 13.29 1.47 -20.04
C ILE A 107 12.08 1.59 -19.10
N HIS A 108 12.31 2.03 -17.86
CA HIS A 108 11.25 2.36 -16.91
C HIS A 108 10.64 3.71 -17.24
N TRP A 109 9.61 3.73 -18.08
CA TRP A 109 9.03 4.97 -18.61
C TRP A 109 8.37 5.87 -17.55
N LEU A 110 7.94 5.30 -16.43
CA LEU A 110 7.31 6.03 -15.34
C LEU A 110 7.82 5.54 -13.98
N ALA A 111 8.09 6.48 -13.07
CA ALA A 111 8.48 6.17 -11.69
C ALA A 111 7.40 5.34 -10.98
N TRP A 112 7.82 4.40 -10.12
CA TRP A 112 6.92 3.48 -9.42
C TRP A 112 5.86 4.21 -8.59
N ASP A 113 6.24 5.26 -7.87
CA ASP A 113 5.30 6.05 -7.05
C ASP A 113 4.18 6.68 -7.89
N LYS A 114 4.46 7.07 -9.14
CA LYS A 114 3.45 7.59 -10.07
C LYS A 114 2.52 6.49 -10.58
N MET A 115 2.94 5.23 -10.59
CA MET A 115 2.08 4.09 -10.88
C MET A 115 1.20 3.71 -9.68
N CYS A 116 1.68 3.92 -8.45
CA CYS A 116 0.92 3.74 -7.21
C CYS A 116 -0.18 4.80 -6.99
N MET A 117 -0.19 5.86 -7.78
CA MET A 117 -1.28 6.83 -7.77
C MET A 117 -2.62 6.16 -8.12
N SER A 118 -3.73 6.72 -7.62
CA SER A 118 -5.06 6.17 -7.93
C SER A 118 -5.38 6.29 -9.41
N LYS A 119 -6.19 5.35 -9.92
CA LYS A 119 -6.66 5.36 -11.31
C LYS A 119 -7.33 6.69 -11.68
N SER A 120 -8.08 7.29 -10.75
CA SER A 120 -8.76 8.59 -10.96
C SER A 120 -7.84 9.79 -11.18
N ILE A 121 -6.57 9.70 -10.82
CA ILE A 121 -5.56 10.76 -11.02
C ILE A 121 -4.45 10.31 -11.98
N GLY A 122 -4.68 9.25 -12.73
CA GLY A 122 -3.81 8.77 -13.80
C GLY A 122 -2.68 7.84 -13.38
N GLY A 123 -2.75 7.20 -12.21
CA GLY A 123 -1.92 6.04 -11.89
C GLY A 123 -2.58 4.72 -12.28
N LEU A 124 -1.93 3.60 -11.97
CA LEU A 124 -2.46 2.25 -12.21
C LEU A 124 -3.25 1.69 -11.02
N GLY A 125 -3.22 2.39 -9.88
CA GLY A 125 -3.86 1.94 -8.65
C GLY A 125 -3.09 0.81 -7.95
N PHE A 126 -1.77 0.73 -8.15
CA PHE A 126 -0.92 -0.06 -7.28
C PHE A 126 -0.90 0.55 -5.88
N ARG A 127 -0.78 -0.28 -4.84
CA ARG A 127 -0.72 0.20 -3.46
C ARG A 127 0.69 0.67 -3.15
N ASN A 128 0.82 1.86 -2.55
CA ASN A 128 2.03 2.23 -1.84
C ASN A 128 2.12 1.34 -0.58
N LEU A 129 3.10 0.45 -0.55
CA LEU A 129 3.19 -0.57 0.51
C LEU A 129 3.47 0.05 1.89
N GLU A 130 4.16 1.19 1.96
CA GLU A 130 4.44 1.87 3.23
C GLU A 130 3.16 2.46 3.85
N ALA A 131 2.40 3.23 3.08
CA ALA A 131 1.11 3.76 3.51
C ALA A 131 0.11 2.63 3.81
N PHE A 132 0.14 1.54 3.04
CA PHE A 132 -0.72 0.39 3.27
C PHE A 132 -0.35 -0.37 4.55
N ASN A 133 0.95 -0.55 4.83
CA ASN A 133 1.44 -1.15 6.06
C ASN A 133 1.01 -0.34 7.29
N LEU A 134 1.17 0.99 7.24
CA LEU A 134 0.69 1.89 8.27
C LEU A 134 -0.82 1.79 8.50
N ALA A 135 -1.62 1.76 7.43
CA ALA A 135 -3.06 1.63 7.54
C ALA A 135 -3.51 0.28 8.15
N LEU A 136 -2.80 -0.81 7.84
CA LEU A 136 -3.05 -2.13 8.43
C LEU A 136 -2.71 -2.17 9.92
N LEU A 137 -1.59 -1.57 10.32
CA LEU A 137 -1.22 -1.43 11.73
C LEU A 137 -2.21 -0.54 12.49
N GLY A 138 -2.66 0.55 11.87
CA GLY A 138 -3.72 1.40 12.39
C GLY A 138 -5.03 0.65 12.64
N LYS A 139 -5.36 -0.36 11.81
CA LYS A 139 -6.51 -1.24 12.05
C LYS A 139 -6.37 -2.03 13.36
N GLN A 140 -5.16 -2.44 13.74
CA GLN A 140 -4.93 -3.14 15.00
C GLN A 140 -5.10 -2.20 16.19
N LEU A 141 -4.55 -0.98 16.11
CA LEU A 141 -4.77 0.05 17.12
C LEU A 141 -6.26 0.38 17.28
N TRP A 142 -7.00 0.53 16.16
CA TRP A 142 -8.44 0.73 16.20
C TRP A 142 -9.17 -0.40 16.91
N ARG A 143 -8.78 -1.66 16.70
CA ARG A 143 -9.37 -2.80 17.43
C ARG A 143 -9.14 -2.70 18.94
N ILE A 144 -7.97 -2.23 19.36
CA ILE A 144 -7.66 -2.01 20.79
C ILE A 144 -8.55 -0.89 21.35
N LEU A 145 -8.77 0.19 20.59
CA LEU A 145 -9.67 1.29 20.98
C LEU A 145 -11.13 0.86 21.06
N SER A 146 -11.67 0.21 20.02
CA SER A 146 -13.08 -0.16 19.96
C SER A 146 -13.44 -1.39 20.80
N LYS A 147 -12.47 -2.26 21.12
CA LYS A 147 -12.68 -3.49 21.89
C LYS A 147 -11.63 -3.65 23.00
N PRO A 148 -11.65 -2.78 24.03
CA PRO A 148 -10.64 -2.76 25.08
C PRO A 148 -10.62 -4.05 25.92
N HIS A 149 -11.75 -4.74 26.04
CA HIS A 149 -11.87 -5.99 26.80
C HIS A 149 -11.35 -7.24 26.08
N SER A 150 -10.99 -7.12 24.80
CA SER A 150 -10.34 -8.22 24.06
C SER A 150 -9.05 -8.66 24.78
N LEU A 151 -8.71 -9.95 24.72
CA LEU A 151 -7.50 -10.47 25.37
C LEU A 151 -6.25 -9.69 24.94
N VAL A 152 -6.11 -9.44 23.63
CA VAL A 152 -5.01 -8.65 23.07
C VAL A 152 -5.02 -7.22 23.61
N GLY A 153 -6.19 -6.57 23.69
CA GLY A 153 -6.33 -5.22 24.25
C GLY A 153 -5.90 -5.16 25.72
N ARG A 154 -6.37 -6.11 26.55
CA ARG A 154 -6.01 -6.20 27.98
C ARG A 154 -4.52 -6.44 28.19
N VAL A 155 -3.93 -7.40 27.46
CA VAL A 155 -2.50 -7.72 27.57
C VAL A 155 -1.63 -6.54 27.13
N LEU A 156 -1.96 -5.89 26.02
CA LEU A 156 -1.19 -4.74 25.54
C LEU A 156 -1.34 -3.51 26.46
N LYS A 157 -2.53 -3.28 27.01
CA LYS A 157 -2.76 -2.21 28.00
C LYS A 157 -1.87 -2.40 29.22
N VAL A 158 -1.94 -3.57 29.87
CA VAL A 158 -1.13 -3.86 31.07
C VAL A 158 0.37 -3.73 30.77
N LYS A 159 0.82 -4.14 29.57
CA LYS A 159 2.23 -4.14 29.22
C LYS A 159 2.80 -2.79 28.81
N TYR A 160 2.03 -1.96 28.09
CA TYR A 160 2.57 -0.76 27.41
C TYR A 160 1.95 0.56 27.87
N PHE A 161 0.71 0.56 28.35
CA PHE A 161 0.00 1.75 28.80
C PHE A 161 -0.93 1.41 29.98
N PRO A 162 -0.40 0.91 31.11
CA PRO A 162 -1.22 0.37 32.19
C PRO A 162 -2.11 1.42 32.87
N ARG A 163 -1.61 2.66 32.96
CA ARG A 163 -2.25 3.78 33.66
C ARG A 163 -2.72 4.91 32.74
N THR A 164 -2.48 4.80 31.44
CA THR A 164 -2.75 5.85 30.46
C THR A 164 -3.69 5.37 29.37
N HIS A 165 -4.23 6.30 28.58
CA HIS A 165 -4.96 5.94 27.35
C HIS A 165 -3.99 5.57 26.24
N LEU A 166 -4.50 4.88 25.21
CA LEU A 166 -3.67 4.41 24.09
C LEU A 166 -2.92 5.56 23.38
N PHE A 167 -3.55 6.72 23.25
CA PHE A 167 -2.95 7.89 22.58
C PHE A 167 -1.84 8.56 23.41
N ASP A 168 -1.83 8.36 24.73
CA ASP A 168 -0.77 8.86 25.61
C ASP A 168 0.31 7.81 25.88
N ALA A 169 0.19 6.63 25.27
CA ALA A 169 1.15 5.56 25.43
C ALA A 169 2.52 6.03 24.93
N GLN A 170 3.58 5.59 25.62
CA GLN A 170 4.96 5.87 25.22
C GLN A 170 5.60 4.60 24.65
N LEU A 171 6.60 4.77 23.79
CA LEU A 171 7.29 3.61 23.20
C LEU A 171 8.05 2.79 24.27
N GLY A 172 8.60 3.45 25.28
CA GLY A 172 9.41 2.83 26.33
C GLY A 172 10.80 2.38 25.86
N SER A 173 11.61 1.84 26.79
CA SER A 173 13.01 1.48 26.55
C SER A 173 13.20 0.14 25.83
N ARG A 174 12.32 -0.85 26.08
CA ARG A 174 12.41 -2.21 25.51
C ARG A 174 11.07 -2.69 24.92
N PRO A 175 10.51 -1.98 23.93
CA PRO A 175 9.27 -2.39 23.29
C PRO A 175 9.43 -3.71 22.52
N SER A 176 8.35 -4.49 22.45
CA SER A 176 8.32 -5.60 21.49
C SER A 176 8.30 -5.03 20.06
N TYR A 177 8.75 -5.82 19.09
CA TYR A 177 8.72 -5.37 17.71
C TYR A 177 7.29 -5.11 17.21
N THR A 178 6.33 -5.92 17.62
CA THR A 178 4.91 -5.73 17.34
C THR A 178 4.41 -4.40 17.93
N TRP A 179 4.75 -4.09 19.18
CA TRP A 179 4.38 -2.80 19.79
C TRP A 179 5.01 -1.62 19.07
N ARG A 180 6.32 -1.68 18.79
CA ARG A 180 7.00 -0.63 18.01
C ARG A 180 6.38 -0.44 16.63
N SER A 181 5.91 -1.51 16.01
CA SER A 181 5.20 -1.48 14.73
C SER A 181 3.85 -0.79 14.86
N MET A 182 3.02 -1.20 15.81
CA MET A 182 1.71 -0.58 16.07
C MET A 182 1.86 0.88 16.47
N TYR A 183 2.77 1.20 17.38
CA TYR A 183 3.08 2.55 17.84
C TYR A 183 3.40 3.49 16.68
N ALA A 184 4.10 3.01 15.65
CA ALA A 184 4.43 3.82 14.48
C ALA A 184 3.21 4.24 13.62
N ALA A 185 2.02 3.67 13.88
CA ALA A 185 0.75 4.06 13.27
C ALA A 185 -0.15 4.84 14.25
N LEU A 186 0.32 5.17 15.46
CA LEU A 186 -0.48 5.87 16.47
C LEU A 186 -0.91 7.26 15.98
N ASP A 187 0.03 8.05 15.46
CA ASP A 187 -0.25 9.39 14.91
C ASP A 187 -1.26 9.36 13.76
N LEU A 188 -1.20 8.32 12.92
CA LEU A 188 -2.16 8.12 11.83
C LEU A 188 -3.57 7.88 12.37
N VAL A 189 -3.71 7.08 13.43
CA VAL A 189 -5.01 6.80 14.03
C VAL A 189 -5.52 8.04 14.77
N GLN A 190 -4.66 8.68 15.58
CA GLN A 190 -5.00 9.88 16.33
C GLN A 190 -5.47 11.02 15.41
N SER A 191 -4.79 11.26 14.28
CA SER A 191 -5.18 12.27 13.29
C SER A 191 -6.50 11.96 12.58
N GLY A 192 -6.91 10.68 12.51
CA GLY A 192 -8.17 10.27 11.89
C GLY A 192 -9.33 10.04 12.86
N CYS A 193 -9.06 10.03 14.17
CA CYS A 193 -10.05 9.89 15.21
C CYS A 193 -10.71 11.24 15.56
N ARG A 194 -11.98 11.17 15.95
CA ARG A 194 -12.72 12.27 16.58
C ARG A 194 -13.53 11.71 17.74
N TRP A 195 -13.61 12.45 18.84
CA TRP A 195 -14.55 12.15 19.91
C TRP A 195 -15.94 12.66 19.54
N ARG A 196 -16.94 11.77 19.61
CA ARG A 196 -18.34 12.18 19.64
C ARG A 196 -18.71 12.28 21.11
N ILE A 197 -18.72 13.51 21.62
CA ILE A 197 -19.09 13.82 23.00
C ILE A 197 -20.62 13.96 23.04
N ALA A 198 -21.28 13.18 23.88
CA ALA A 198 -22.72 13.26 24.10
C ALA A 198 -23.09 14.03 25.37
N THR A 199 -22.11 14.38 26.20
CA THR A 199 -22.35 14.77 27.60
C THR A 199 -21.64 16.07 28.00
N ASP A 200 -21.84 17.15 27.23
CA ASP A 200 -21.65 18.53 27.74
C ASP A 200 -23.02 19.24 27.68
N SER A 201 -23.88 18.93 28.65
CA SER A 201 -25.30 19.32 28.65
C SER A 201 -25.56 20.83 28.79
N GLU A 202 -24.57 21.65 29.17
CA GLU A 202 -24.79 23.09 29.43
C GLU A 202 -24.28 24.00 28.31
N LEU A 203 -23.22 23.62 27.59
CA LEU A 203 -22.64 24.44 26.50
C LEU A 203 -23.26 24.14 25.12
N ILE A 204 -23.93 23.00 24.96
CA ILE A 204 -24.51 22.57 23.68
C ILE A 204 -26.03 22.85 23.57
N LEU A 205 -26.65 23.49 24.56
CA LEU A 205 -28.07 23.88 24.49
C LEU A 205 -28.39 24.89 23.37
N GLN A 206 -27.39 25.42 22.67
CA GLN A 206 -27.57 26.34 21.54
C GLN A 206 -27.37 25.71 20.15
N ILE A 207 -27.08 24.40 20.07
CA ILE A 207 -26.87 23.69 18.79
C ILE A 207 -27.74 22.44 18.79
N PRO A 208 -28.57 22.18 17.76
CA PRO A 208 -29.45 21.01 17.75
C PRO A 208 -28.61 19.72 17.78
N LEU A 209 -28.67 19.02 18.93
CA LEU A 209 -27.96 17.77 19.20
C LEU A 209 -28.77 16.54 18.82
N SER A 210 -28.06 15.44 18.55
CA SER A 210 -28.64 14.13 18.23
C SER A 210 -29.51 13.59 19.36
N LEU A 211 -30.75 13.21 19.04
CA LEU A 211 -31.81 12.67 19.93
C LEU A 211 -31.51 11.30 20.57
N THR A 212 -30.35 10.71 20.32
CA THR A 212 -29.95 9.38 20.81
C THR A 212 -28.87 9.56 21.87
N GLY A 213 -29.20 9.36 23.15
CA GLY A 213 -28.28 9.44 24.30
C GLY A 213 -27.20 8.35 24.32
N GLU A 214 -26.38 8.27 23.28
CA GLU A 214 -25.26 7.35 23.17
C GLU A 214 -24.08 7.84 24.03
N LEU A 215 -23.34 6.92 24.65
CA LEU A 215 -22.10 7.22 25.38
C LEU A 215 -21.04 7.87 24.46
N ASP A 216 -20.04 8.53 25.06
CA ASP A 216 -18.92 9.08 24.33
C ASP A 216 -18.17 7.97 23.57
N LEU A 217 -18.13 8.09 22.24
CA LEU A 217 -17.52 7.10 21.36
C LEU A 217 -16.44 7.75 20.49
N ILE A 218 -15.31 7.06 20.38
CA ILE A 218 -14.29 7.38 19.37
C ILE A 218 -14.84 6.96 18.00
N VAL A 219 -14.95 7.92 17.08
CA VAL A 219 -15.38 7.67 15.71
C VAL A 219 -14.26 7.97 14.72
N TRP A 220 -14.22 7.21 13.64
CA TRP A 220 -13.32 7.43 12.52
C TRP A 220 -13.90 8.48 11.56
N ARG A 221 -13.22 9.62 11.41
CA ARG A 221 -13.73 10.79 10.67
C ARG A 221 -13.97 10.54 9.18
N TYR A 222 -13.25 9.61 8.58
CA TYR A 222 -13.22 9.42 7.12
C TYR A 222 -14.24 8.40 6.60
N THR A 223 -15.14 7.92 7.46
CA THR A 223 -16.24 7.02 7.07
C THR A 223 -17.56 7.52 7.65
N ARG A 224 -18.65 7.37 6.90
CA ARG A 224 -19.99 7.84 7.32
C ARG A 224 -20.53 7.09 8.53
N ASN A 225 -20.17 5.82 8.68
CA ASN A 225 -20.57 4.99 9.81
C ASN A 225 -19.64 5.13 11.02
N GLY A 226 -18.64 6.01 10.97
CA GLY A 226 -17.68 6.20 12.06
C GLY A 226 -16.73 5.02 12.30
N MET A 227 -16.74 3.99 11.44
CA MET A 227 -15.91 2.79 11.61
C MET A 227 -14.61 2.91 10.83
N PHE A 228 -13.50 2.49 11.43
CA PHE A 228 -12.21 2.46 10.74
C PHE A 228 -12.24 1.55 9.51
N SER A 229 -11.81 2.10 8.38
CA SER A 229 -11.51 1.34 7.17
C SER A 229 -10.06 1.53 6.77
N VAL A 230 -9.39 0.42 6.45
CA VAL A 230 -8.01 0.42 5.92
C VAL A 230 -7.91 1.29 4.67
N CYS A 231 -8.96 1.31 3.84
CA CYS A 231 -8.99 2.15 2.63
C CYS A 231 -8.90 3.65 2.98
N SER A 232 -9.73 4.12 3.91
CA SER A 232 -9.70 5.52 4.33
C SER A 232 -8.40 5.89 5.06
N ALA A 233 -7.89 5.00 5.92
CA ALA A 233 -6.63 5.21 6.62
C ALA A 233 -5.43 5.22 5.67
N TYR A 234 -5.46 4.40 4.62
CA TYR A 234 -4.46 4.41 3.55
C TYR A 234 -4.41 5.77 2.84
N HIS A 235 -5.58 6.34 2.51
CA HIS A 235 -5.64 7.66 1.88
C HIS A 235 -5.16 8.78 2.82
N LEU A 236 -5.46 8.68 4.11
CA LEU A 236 -4.92 9.59 5.12
C LEU A 236 -3.39 9.48 5.22
N ALA A 237 -2.85 8.26 5.29
CA ALA A 237 -1.41 8.03 5.36
C ALA A 237 -0.68 8.59 4.13
N LEU A 238 -1.24 8.41 2.93
CA LEU A 238 -0.72 9.02 1.71
C LEU A 238 -0.73 10.55 1.78
N ALA A 239 -1.82 11.15 2.27
CA ALA A 239 -1.93 12.61 2.41
C ALA A 239 -0.89 13.17 3.39
N LEU A 240 -0.67 12.49 4.53
CA LEU A 240 0.32 12.90 5.53
C LEU A 240 1.77 12.75 5.02
N SER A 241 2.04 11.72 4.22
CA SER A 241 3.38 11.49 3.63
C SER A 241 3.69 12.41 2.44
N SER A 242 2.67 12.96 1.78
CA SER A 242 2.84 13.78 0.57
C SER A 242 2.87 15.27 0.93
N SER A 243 4.05 15.81 1.24
CA SER A 243 4.26 17.25 1.43
C SER A 243 4.17 18.06 0.13
N ALA A 244 4.14 17.41 -1.04
CA ALA A 244 4.01 18.06 -2.34
C ALA A 244 3.06 17.26 -3.25
N GLY A 245 1.94 17.87 -3.63
CA GLY A 245 1.15 17.39 -4.76
C GLY A 245 2.00 17.44 -6.05
N PRO A 246 1.79 16.54 -7.03
CA PRO A 246 2.57 16.57 -8.25
C PRO A 246 2.30 17.87 -9.02
N SER A 247 3.33 18.70 -9.16
CA SER A 247 3.35 19.97 -9.89
C SER A 247 3.42 19.74 -11.41
N GLY A 248 2.41 19.07 -11.97
CA GLY A 248 2.33 18.82 -13.40
C GLY A 248 0.91 18.98 -13.93
N LYS A 249 0.79 19.34 -15.22
CA LYS A 249 -0.49 19.38 -15.95
C LYS A 249 -1.23 18.05 -15.76
N ARG A 250 -2.26 18.06 -14.90
CA ARG A 250 -3.07 16.89 -14.59
C ARG A 250 -4.22 16.81 -15.57
N TRP A 251 -4.34 15.67 -16.24
CA TRP A 251 -5.55 15.35 -16.98
C TRP A 251 -6.76 15.33 -16.03
N PRO A 252 -7.93 15.84 -16.47
CA PRO A 252 -9.14 15.83 -15.65
C PRO A 252 -9.54 14.42 -15.19
N LYS A 253 -10.12 14.32 -13.99
CA LYS A 253 -10.51 13.02 -13.39
C LYS A 253 -11.51 12.24 -14.25
N HIS A 254 -12.37 12.93 -15.00
CA HIS A 254 -13.38 12.30 -15.86
C HIS A 254 -12.74 11.52 -17.03
N VAL A 255 -11.61 12.00 -17.57
CA VAL A 255 -10.87 11.32 -18.65
C VAL A 255 -10.39 9.95 -18.16
N TRP A 256 -9.76 9.92 -16.99
CA TRP A 256 -9.32 8.65 -16.39
C TRP A 256 -10.49 7.72 -16.08
N ARG A 257 -11.58 8.27 -15.54
CA ARG A 257 -12.77 7.49 -15.22
C ARG A 257 -13.34 6.82 -16.48
N ALA A 258 -13.46 7.55 -17.59
CA ALA A 258 -13.96 7.03 -18.86
C ALA A 258 -13.11 5.85 -19.38
N ILE A 259 -11.78 5.95 -19.34
CA ILE A 259 -10.88 4.88 -19.78
C ILE A 259 -11.04 3.62 -18.94
N TRP A 260 -11.12 3.76 -17.61
CA TRP A 260 -11.18 2.60 -16.74
C TRP A 260 -12.56 1.95 -16.70
N GLN A 261 -13.63 2.74 -16.89
CA GLN A 261 -15.01 2.27 -16.94
C GLN A 261 -15.46 1.76 -18.33
N SER A 262 -14.72 2.05 -19.39
CA SER A 262 -15.07 1.58 -20.74
C SER A 262 -15.11 0.04 -20.83
N HIS A 263 -15.99 -0.47 -21.67
CA HIS A 263 -16.17 -1.91 -21.90
C HIS A 263 -15.19 -2.43 -22.96
N ILE A 264 -13.89 -2.26 -22.72
CA ILE A 264 -12.81 -2.73 -23.62
C ILE A 264 -11.81 -3.62 -22.86
N LEU A 265 -11.02 -4.37 -23.62
CA LEU A 265 -9.96 -5.23 -23.08
C LEU A 265 -8.96 -4.43 -22.23
N ASN A 266 -8.48 -5.02 -21.13
CA ASN A 266 -7.53 -4.38 -20.21
C ASN A 266 -6.21 -3.97 -20.89
N LYS A 267 -5.76 -4.72 -21.91
CA LYS A 267 -4.57 -4.37 -22.70
C LYS A 267 -4.76 -3.05 -23.45
N ALA A 268 -5.96 -2.81 -24.00
CA ALA A 268 -6.30 -1.54 -24.65
C ALA A 268 -6.35 -0.39 -23.65
N LYS A 269 -6.98 -0.57 -22.47
CA LYS A 269 -6.99 0.45 -21.40
C LYS A 269 -5.59 0.87 -20.98
N LEU A 270 -4.69 -0.10 -20.80
CA LEU A 270 -3.29 0.16 -20.45
C LEU A 270 -2.54 0.88 -21.57
N PHE A 271 -2.78 0.51 -22.83
CA PHE A 271 -2.20 1.22 -23.97
C PHE A 271 -2.66 2.68 -24.02
N THR A 272 -3.97 2.96 -23.90
CA THR A 272 -4.52 4.32 -23.85
C THR A 272 -3.96 5.10 -22.66
N TRP A 273 -3.85 4.48 -21.49
CA TRP A 273 -3.22 5.11 -20.32
C TRP A 273 -1.77 5.51 -20.61
N ARG A 274 -0.99 4.66 -21.29
CA ARG A 274 0.40 4.97 -21.70
C ARG A 274 0.47 6.10 -22.71
N ALA A 275 -0.46 6.14 -23.67
CA ALA A 275 -0.55 7.21 -24.65
C ALA A 275 -0.79 8.58 -23.99
N ILE A 276 -1.80 8.66 -23.12
CA ILE A 276 -2.19 9.91 -22.42
C ILE A 276 -1.11 10.40 -21.45
N ARG A 277 -0.37 9.47 -20.84
CA ARG A 277 0.78 9.80 -19.98
C ARG A 277 2.04 10.15 -20.76
N ASN A 278 2.02 10.11 -22.09
CA ASN A 278 3.16 10.32 -22.98
C ASN A 278 4.36 9.43 -22.61
N ILE A 279 4.11 8.12 -22.45
CA ILE A 279 5.12 7.11 -22.08
C ILE A 279 5.20 5.95 -23.09
N LEU A 280 4.69 6.19 -24.31
CA LEU A 280 4.93 5.29 -25.43
C LEU A 280 6.35 5.52 -25.97
N PRO A 281 7.01 4.46 -26.48
CA PRO A 281 8.38 4.53 -26.99
C PRO A 281 8.42 5.18 -28.38
N THR A 282 7.93 6.41 -28.50
CA THR A 282 7.99 7.19 -29.74
C THR A 282 9.39 7.80 -29.90
N THR A 283 9.81 8.15 -31.12
CA THR A 283 11.15 8.73 -31.36
C THR A 283 11.43 9.92 -30.44
N ARG A 284 10.45 10.82 -30.25
CA ARG A 284 10.56 11.97 -29.33
C ARG A 284 10.87 11.56 -27.88
N ASN A 285 10.23 10.49 -27.38
CA ASN A 285 10.43 10.04 -26.01
C ASN A 285 11.73 9.24 -25.85
N LEU A 286 12.14 8.51 -26.90
CA LEU A 286 13.42 7.80 -26.94
C LEU A 286 14.60 8.79 -26.95
N LYS A 287 14.54 9.88 -27.73
CA LYS A 287 15.55 10.95 -27.75
C LYS A 287 15.88 11.50 -26.35
N ARG A 288 14.87 11.61 -25.49
CA ARG A 288 15.05 12.13 -24.12
C ARG A 288 15.83 11.18 -23.20
N ARG A 289 16.03 9.93 -23.59
CA ARG A 289 16.59 8.87 -22.74
C ARG A 289 17.75 8.11 -23.37
N LEU A 290 17.86 8.11 -24.69
CA LEU A 290 18.91 7.46 -25.45
C LEU A 290 19.47 8.47 -26.47
N PRO A 291 20.80 8.53 -26.65
CA PRO A 291 21.38 9.25 -27.78
C PRO A 291 20.98 8.54 -29.08
N SER A 292 20.29 9.23 -29.98
CA SER A 292 19.85 8.69 -31.27
C SER A 292 19.88 9.77 -32.34
N GLU A 293 20.37 9.42 -33.53
CA GLU A 293 20.59 10.31 -34.68
C GLU A 293 19.40 10.35 -35.67
N PHE A 294 18.51 9.36 -35.63
CA PHE A 294 17.34 9.29 -36.52
C PHE A 294 16.07 9.73 -35.77
N LEU A 295 15.56 10.91 -36.14
CA LEU A 295 14.60 11.66 -35.31
C LEU A 295 13.20 11.81 -35.89
N CYS A 296 13.00 11.44 -37.14
CA CYS A 296 11.69 11.56 -37.79
C CYS A 296 10.88 10.27 -37.64
N CYS A 297 9.57 10.37 -37.87
CA CYS A 297 8.71 9.21 -38.05
C CYS A 297 9.32 8.26 -39.11
N PRO A 298 9.46 6.94 -38.85
CA PRO A 298 10.06 6.00 -39.81
C PRO A 298 9.35 5.94 -41.17
N PHE A 299 8.09 6.38 -41.21
CA PHE A 299 7.23 6.34 -42.38
C PHE A 299 7.08 7.70 -43.07
N TYR A 300 7.35 8.80 -42.37
CA TYR A 300 7.27 10.15 -42.92
C TYR A 300 8.39 11.02 -42.33
N ASN A 301 9.39 11.34 -43.15
CA ASN A 301 10.65 11.92 -42.69
C ASN A 301 10.55 13.41 -42.29
N CYS A 302 9.37 13.92 -41.90
CA CYS A 302 9.10 15.36 -41.74
C CYS A 302 8.74 15.83 -40.32
N GLU A 303 8.23 14.97 -39.43
CA GLU A 303 7.84 15.39 -38.07
C GLU A 303 8.37 14.45 -36.97
N ASP A 304 8.62 15.03 -35.78
CA ASP A 304 8.91 14.29 -34.55
C ASP A 304 7.73 13.37 -34.18
N GLU A 305 7.97 12.06 -34.06
CA GLU A 305 6.94 11.10 -33.66
C GLU A 305 6.49 11.35 -32.20
N THR A 306 5.35 12.02 -32.04
CA THR A 306 4.62 12.13 -30.77
C THR A 306 3.56 11.02 -30.68
N PRO A 307 3.08 10.63 -29.49
CA PRO A 307 1.97 9.68 -29.39
C PRO A 307 0.72 10.13 -30.13
N ILE A 308 0.48 11.44 -30.24
CA ILE A 308 -0.66 12.00 -30.97
C ILE A 308 -0.43 11.83 -32.47
N HIS A 309 0.76 12.17 -32.97
CA HIS A 309 1.14 11.95 -34.37
C HIS A 309 1.01 10.46 -34.73
N ALA A 310 1.64 9.58 -33.94
CA ALA A 310 1.62 8.13 -34.19
C ALA A 310 0.21 7.50 -34.17
N LEU A 311 -0.75 8.08 -33.42
CA LEU A 311 -2.10 7.52 -33.29
C LEU A 311 -3.15 8.17 -34.18
N LEU A 312 -3.02 9.47 -34.50
CA LEU A 312 -4.10 10.26 -35.12
C LEU A 312 -3.69 10.97 -36.41
N HIS A 313 -2.41 11.31 -36.60
CA HIS A 313 -1.97 12.13 -37.73
C HIS A 313 -1.06 11.40 -38.71
N CYS A 314 -0.48 10.26 -38.32
CA CYS A 314 0.35 9.47 -39.21
C CYS A 314 -0.55 8.82 -40.28
N SER A 315 -0.19 9.03 -41.55
CA SER A 315 -0.88 8.43 -42.71
C SER A 315 -0.88 6.90 -42.71
N PHE A 316 0.04 6.28 -41.97
CA PHE A 316 0.07 4.82 -41.79
C PHE A 316 -0.93 4.32 -40.73
N ALA A 317 -1.41 5.21 -39.85
CA ALA A 317 -2.37 4.87 -38.80
C ALA A 317 -3.84 5.13 -39.18
N GLN A 318 -4.08 5.86 -40.29
CA GLN A 318 -5.39 6.02 -40.94
C GLN A 318 -5.68 4.83 -41.85
#